data_AF-A0A161QZM2-F1
#
_entry.id   AF-A0A161QZM2-F1
#
_cell.length_a   1.000
_cell.length_b   1.000
_cell.length_c   1.000
_cell.angle_alpha   90.00
_cell.angle_beta   90.00
_cell.angle_gamma   90.00
#
_symmetry.space_group_name_H-M   'P 1'
#
loop_
_entity.id
_entity.type
_entity.pdbx_description
1 polymer ?
#
loop_
_entity_poly.entity_id
_entity_poly.type
_entity_poly.pdbx_seq_one_letter_code
_entity_poly.pdbx_strand_id
1 'polypeptide(L)'
;MTDDRHRSSLSAADAEAFVAGATLAAAPPLLPEIRLHLASEVTPLWEATETRLAEAGLPPPFWAFAWAGGQAVARLVLDRPELVRGRRVMDFATGGGVAAIAAALAGAARVDAVDIDPFATAAARLNARINGAEIATLTEDLVGQLPPPGRPEVVMAGDVCYEKPMAERVFAWLRALAGDGVLVLLGDPARAYAPRDGVEALAVIDVPTVIEIEDKPQRRTTVWRVLPANMA
;
A
#
# COMPACT_ATOMS: atom_id res chain seq x y z
N MET A 1 5.33 -1.95 -44.43
CA MET A 1 5.80 -3.27 -43.97
C MET A 1 6.03 -3.13 -42.48
N THR A 2 5.02 -3.56 -41.72
CA THR A 2 4.87 -3.42 -40.27
C THR A 2 5.86 -4.31 -39.55
N ASP A 3 6.75 -3.73 -38.75
CA ASP A 3 7.51 -4.45 -37.72
C ASP A 3 7.03 -3.95 -36.35
N ASP A 4 5.82 -4.40 -36.01
CA ASP A 4 5.19 -4.24 -34.70
C ASP A 4 5.78 -5.31 -33.78
N ARG A 5 7.00 -5.05 -33.30
CA ARG A 5 7.70 -5.92 -32.35
C ARG A 5 6.83 -6.03 -31.10
N HIS A 6 6.30 -7.23 -30.90
CA HIS A 6 5.53 -7.67 -29.74
C HIS A 6 6.14 -7.13 -28.43
N ARG A 7 5.56 -6.04 -27.91
CA ARG A 7 5.66 -5.73 -26.48
C ARG A 7 4.75 -6.73 -25.79
N SER A 8 5.30 -7.90 -25.46
CA SER A 8 4.60 -8.95 -24.71
C SER A 8 3.99 -8.31 -23.46
N SER A 9 2.66 -8.26 -23.37
CA SER A 9 1.97 -7.81 -22.17
C SER A 9 2.34 -8.75 -21.03
N LEU A 10 2.95 -8.24 -19.97
CA LEU A 10 3.27 -9.01 -18.76
C LEU A 10 1.99 -9.70 -18.24
N SER A 11 1.99 -11.02 -18.17
CA SER A 11 0.85 -11.75 -17.61
C SER A 11 0.87 -11.69 -16.08
N ALA A 12 -0.30 -11.85 -15.45
CA ALA A 12 -0.39 -11.94 -13.99
C ALA A 12 0.46 -13.08 -13.40
N ALA A 13 0.55 -14.21 -14.10
CA ALA A 13 1.34 -15.35 -13.67
C ALA A 13 2.86 -15.07 -13.75
N ASP A 14 3.30 -14.36 -14.79
CA ASP A 14 4.72 -13.97 -14.93
C ASP A 14 5.11 -12.96 -13.85
N ALA A 15 4.23 -12.01 -13.53
CA ALA A 15 4.45 -11.07 -12.44
C ALA A 15 4.57 -11.77 -11.07
N GLU A 16 3.68 -12.72 -10.77
CA GLU A 16 3.76 -13.50 -9.53
C GLU A 16 5.03 -14.36 -9.47
N ALA A 17 5.40 -15.02 -10.58
CA ALA A 17 6.63 -15.81 -10.66
C ALA A 17 7.88 -14.94 -10.42
N PHE A 18 7.90 -13.73 -10.99
CA PHE A 18 8.98 -12.77 -10.76
C PHE A 18 9.07 -12.37 -9.28
N VAL A 19 7.95 -11.96 -8.67
CA VAL A 19 7.91 -11.60 -7.24
C VAL A 19 8.40 -12.74 -6.38
N ALA A 20 7.88 -13.96 -6.58
CA ALA A 20 8.26 -15.13 -5.80
C ALA A 20 9.74 -15.51 -5.95
N GLY A 21 10.31 -15.32 -7.16
CA GLY A 21 11.73 -15.60 -7.42
C GLY A 21 12.69 -14.52 -6.91
N ALA A 22 12.23 -13.29 -6.73
CA ALA A 22 13.03 -12.13 -6.32
C ALA A 22 12.94 -11.81 -4.82
N THR A 23 12.13 -12.55 -4.04
CA THR A 23 11.84 -12.26 -2.64
C THR A 23 11.85 -13.51 -1.77
N LEU A 24 11.91 -13.32 -0.45
CA LEU A 24 11.72 -14.37 0.54
C LEU A 24 10.53 -14.05 1.44
N ALA A 25 9.81 -15.09 1.90
CA ALA A 25 8.73 -14.92 2.85
C ALA A 25 9.29 -14.58 4.25
N ALA A 26 8.95 -13.40 4.76
CA ALA A 26 9.36 -12.91 6.08
C ALA A 26 8.22 -12.11 6.72
N ALA A 27 8.27 -11.96 8.05
CA ALA A 27 7.34 -11.08 8.76
C ALA A 27 8.02 -9.72 9.00
N PRO A 28 7.34 -8.59 8.73
CA PRO A 28 7.88 -7.29 9.10
C PRO A 28 7.82 -7.14 10.64
N PRO A 29 8.78 -6.44 11.27
CA PRO A 29 8.92 -6.46 12.74
C PRO A 29 7.69 -6.04 13.54
N LEU A 30 6.88 -5.11 13.01
CA LEU A 30 5.68 -4.61 13.69
C LEU A 30 4.48 -5.56 13.58
N LEU A 31 4.52 -6.52 12.64
CA LEU A 31 3.40 -7.40 12.32
C LEU A 31 3.89 -8.87 12.24
N PRO A 32 4.34 -9.45 13.37
CA PRO A 32 4.79 -10.85 13.41
C PRO A 32 3.73 -11.87 12.96
N GLU A 33 2.45 -11.49 12.97
CA GLU A 33 1.32 -12.30 12.54
C GLU A 33 1.14 -12.34 11.02
N ILE A 34 1.75 -11.40 10.28
CA ILE A 34 1.64 -11.29 8.82
C ILE A 34 2.97 -11.68 8.17
N ARG A 35 2.92 -12.56 7.18
CA ARG A 35 4.06 -12.88 6.32
C ARG A 35 3.93 -12.22 4.97
N LEU A 36 5.02 -11.67 4.45
CA LEU A 36 5.09 -11.03 3.14
C LEU A 36 6.31 -11.56 2.38
N HIS A 37 6.18 -11.61 1.07
CA HIS A 37 7.28 -11.70 0.13
C HIS A 37 8.05 -10.37 0.15
N LEU A 38 9.17 -10.36 0.87
CA LEU A 38 10.03 -9.19 1.05
C LEU A 38 11.40 -9.42 0.43
N ALA A 39 12.05 -8.34 0.00
CA ALA A 39 13.45 -8.38 -0.41
C ALA A 39 14.33 -8.86 0.76
N SER A 40 15.14 -9.89 0.55
CA SER A 40 16.01 -10.47 1.59
C SER A 40 17.33 -9.73 1.77
N GLU A 41 17.82 -9.11 0.71
CA GLU A 41 18.98 -8.22 0.71
C GLU A 41 18.61 -6.98 -0.11
N VAL A 42 18.73 -5.80 0.50
CA VAL A 42 18.38 -4.54 -0.13
C VAL A 42 19.26 -4.32 -1.36
N THR A 43 20.56 -4.63 -1.26
CA THR A 43 21.57 -4.26 -2.26
C THR A 43 21.49 -5.07 -3.56
N PRO A 44 21.41 -6.43 -3.60
CA PRO A 44 21.31 -7.16 -4.87
C PRO A 44 19.95 -7.00 -5.54
N LEU A 45 18.86 -6.88 -4.77
CA LEU A 45 17.58 -6.52 -5.37
C LEU A 45 17.67 -5.08 -5.89
N TRP A 46 18.04 -4.08 -5.10
CA TRP A 46 18.13 -2.69 -5.56
C TRP A 46 19.07 -2.50 -6.77
N GLU A 47 20.26 -3.10 -6.77
CA GLU A 47 21.24 -2.99 -7.87
C GLU A 47 20.83 -3.79 -9.12
N ALA A 48 20.38 -5.04 -8.97
CA ALA A 48 19.92 -5.85 -10.10
C ALA A 48 18.58 -5.34 -10.64
N THR A 49 17.77 -4.71 -9.80
CA THR A 49 16.41 -4.27 -10.12
C THR A 49 16.45 -2.84 -10.64
N GLU A 50 17.18 -1.88 -10.09
CA GLU A 50 17.29 -0.55 -10.74
C GLU A 50 17.89 -0.64 -12.15
N THR A 51 18.97 -1.39 -12.35
CA THR A 51 19.58 -1.49 -13.69
C THR A 51 18.70 -2.27 -14.65
N ARG A 52 18.21 -3.46 -14.25
CA ARG A 52 17.40 -4.33 -15.12
C ARG A 52 15.97 -3.84 -15.29
N LEU A 53 15.38 -3.21 -14.27
CA LEU A 53 14.07 -2.54 -14.38
C LEU A 53 14.20 -1.25 -15.17
N ALA A 54 15.24 -0.43 -15.00
CA ALA A 54 15.43 0.74 -15.86
C ALA A 54 15.62 0.32 -17.33
N GLU A 55 16.41 -0.73 -17.60
CA GLU A 55 16.55 -1.32 -18.94
C GLU A 55 15.23 -1.89 -19.48
N ALA A 56 14.34 -2.37 -18.61
CA ALA A 56 13.00 -2.86 -18.94
C ALA A 56 11.90 -1.78 -18.86
N GLY A 57 12.22 -0.53 -18.50
CA GLY A 57 11.26 0.56 -18.29
C GLY A 57 10.29 0.38 -17.10
N LEU A 58 10.67 -0.38 -16.09
CA LEU A 58 9.86 -0.72 -14.91
C LEU A 58 10.18 0.21 -13.71
N PRO A 59 9.19 0.56 -12.88
CA PRO A 59 9.38 1.45 -11.73
C PRO A 59 10.18 0.78 -10.60
N PRO A 60 10.79 1.56 -9.68
CA PRO A 60 11.48 0.98 -8.52
C PRO A 60 10.58 0.02 -7.73
N PRO A 61 11.12 -1.07 -7.15
CA PRO A 61 10.34 -2.17 -6.59
C PRO A 61 9.78 -1.84 -5.19
N PHE A 62 9.03 -0.75 -5.05
CA PHE A 62 8.48 -0.30 -3.77
C PHE A 62 7.61 -1.38 -3.09
N TRP A 63 6.97 -2.24 -3.87
CA TRP A 63 6.16 -3.37 -3.40
C TRP A 63 6.92 -4.46 -2.66
N ALA A 64 8.25 -4.52 -2.81
CA ALA A 64 9.10 -5.54 -2.18
C ALA A 64 9.40 -5.26 -0.70
N PHE A 65 8.88 -4.16 -0.16
CA PHE A 65 9.16 -3.69 1.19
C PHE A 65 7.87 -3.35 1.95
N ALA A 66 7.89 -3.57 3.26
CA ALA A 66 6.81 -3.16 4.16
C ALA A 66 7.12 -1.76 4.71
N TRP A 67 6.62 -0.71 4.06
CA TRP A 67 6.87 0.68 4.46
C TRP A 67 6.20 1.04 5.80
N ALA A 68 6.80 1.99 6.52
CA ALA A 68 6.45 2.28 7.91
C ALA A 68 4.97 2.71 8.09
N GLY A 69 4.46 3.58 7.23
CA GLY A 69 3.06 4.02 7.19
C GLY A 69 2.09 2.86 6.93
N GLY A 70 2.38 2.00 5.96
CA GLY A 70 1.59 0.80 5.69
C GLY A 70 1.54 -0.15 6.89
N GLN A 71 2.70 -0.39 7.52
CA GLN A 71 2.78 -1.20 8.75
C GLN A 71 1.98 -0.60 9.91
N ALA A 72 2.05 0.73 10.10
CA ALA A 72 1.34 1.41 11.17
C ALA A 72 -0.19 1.33 11.01
N VAL A 73 -0.71 1.50 9.78
CA VAL A 73 -2.14 1.32 9.50
C VAL A 73 -2.58 -0.11 9.75
N ALA A 74 -1.80 -1.08 9.26
CA ALA A 74 -2.07 -2.50 9.50
C ALA A 74 -2.14 -2.83 11.00
N ARG A 75 -1.16 -2.35 11.80
CA ARG A 75 -1.13 -2.56 13.25
C ARG A 75 -2.35 -1.94 13.92
N LEU A 76 -2.70 -0.70 13.58
CA LEU A 76 -3.89 -0.04 14.11
C LEU A 76 -5.16 -0.86 13.84
N VAL A 77 -5.32 -1.39 12.62
CA VAL A 77 -6.51 -2.15 12.22
C VAL A 77 -6.58 -3.50 12.93
N LEU A 78 -5.46 -4.19 13.12
CA LEU A 78 -5.44 -5.44 13.89
C LEU A 78 -5.78 -5.20 15.37
N ASP A 79 -5.30 -4.09 15.95
CA ASP A 79 -5.60 -3.72 17.35
C ASP A 79 -7.03 -3.18 17.53
N ARG A 80 -7.57 -2.57 16.47
CA ARG A 80 -8.90 -1.94 16.45
C ARG A 80 -9.76 -2.47 15.29
N PRO A 81 -10.11 -3.76 15.31
CA PRO A 81 -10.79 -4.38 14.19
C PRO A 81 -12.20 -3.81 13.96
N GLU A 82 -12.81 -3.14 14.94
CA GLU A 82 -14.07 -2.41 14.76
C GLU A 82 -14.01 -1.31 13.69
N LEU A 83 -12.81 -0.83 13.33
CA LEU A 83 -12.63 0.13 12.25
C LEU A 83 -13.05 -0.44 10.88
N VAL A 84 -12.87 -1.75 10.67
CA VAL A 84 -13.03 -2.43 9.37
C VAL A 84 -13.98 -3.62 9.39
N ARG A 85 -14.26 -4.22 10.55
CA ARG A 85 -15.03 -5.46 10.65
C ARG A 85 -16.42 -5.32 10.02
N GLY A 86 -16.74 -6.24 9.11
CA GLY A 86 -18.00 -6.25 8.37
C GLY A 86 -18.14 -5.15 7.32
N ARG A 87 -17.10 -4.34 7.08
CA ARG A 87 -17.12 -3.21 6.15
C ARG A 87 -16.41 -3.56 4.85
N ARG A 88 -16.74 -2.83 3.78
CA ARG A 88 -15.99 -2.86 2.52
C ARG A 88 -14.79 -1.92 2.63
N VAL A 89 -13.58 -2.46 2.42
CA VAL A 89 -12.32 -1.76 2.61
C VAL A 89 -11.58 -1.66 1.28
N MET A 90 -11.00 -0.50 1.01
CA MET A 90 -10.03 -0.30 -0.07
C MET A 90 -8.67 0.03 0.55
N ASP A 91 -7.65 -0.70 0.16
CA ASP A 91 -6.25 -0.39 0.44
C ASP A 91 -5.65 0.28 -0.82
N PHE A 92 -5.53 1.60 -0.77
CA PHE A 92 -5.05 2.43 -1.89
C PHE A 92 -3.53 2.53 -1.88
N ALA A 93 -2.91 2.40 -3.06
CA ALA A 93 -1.46 2.28 -3.21
C ALA A 93 -0.94 1.14 -2.30
N THR A 94 -1.57 -0.03 -2.44
CA THR A 94 -1.45 -1.18 -1.53
C THR A 94 -0.03 -1.74 -1.44
N GLY A 95 0.81 -1.52 -2.46
CA GLY A 95 2.13 -2.12 -2.54
C GLY A 95 2.06 -3.65 -2.39
N GLY A 96 2.79 -4.19 -1.42
CA GLY A 96 2.74 -5.62 -1.08
C GLY A 96 1.46 -6.10 -0.37
N GLY A 97 0.49 -5.23 -0.08
CA GLY A 97 -0.81 -5.61 0.48
C GLY A 97 -0.85 -5.76 2.01
N VAL A 98 0.11 -5.20 2.74
CA VAL A 98 0.21 -5.39 4.21
C VAL A 98 -1.03 -4.91 4.96
N ALA A 99 -1.58 -3.74 4.59
CA ALA A 99 -2.77 -3.20 5.22
C ALA A 99 -4.05 -3.91 4.74
N ALA A 100 -4.14 -4.26 3.45
CA ALA A 100 -5.21 -5.10 2.92
C ALA A 100 -5.34 -6.44 3.66
N ILE A 101 -4.22 -7.14 3.89
CA ILE A 101 -4.18 -8.41 4.62
C ILE A 101 -4.62 -8.22 6.06
N ALA A 102 -4.11 -7.17 6.74
CA ALA A 102 -4.55 -6.85 8.10
C ALA A 102 -6.06 -6.60 8.19
N ALA A 103 -6.64 -5.88 7.22
CA ALA A 103 -8.09 -5.64 7.18
C ALA A 103 -8.90 -6.94 6.95
N ALA A 104 -8.43 -7.82 6.07
CA ALA A 104 -9.06 -9.11 5.85
C ALA A 104 -9.05 -9.97 7.13
N LEU A 105 -7.88 -10.06 7.79
CA LEU A 105 -7.73 -10.79 9.06
C LEU A 105 -8.54 -10.17 10.21
N ALA A 106 -8.74 -8.85 10.21
CA ALA A 106 -9.60 -8.13 11.16
C ALA A 106 -11.10 -8.35 10.91
N GLY A 107 -11.48 -9.04 9.83
CA GLY A 107 -12.85 -9.42 9.52
C GLY A 107 -13.60 -8.42 8.65
N ALA A 108 -12.91 -7.67 7.78
CA ALA A 108 -13.56 -6.91 6.72
C ALA A 108 -14.47 -7.81 5.86
N ALA A 109 -15.61 -7.29 5.41
CA ALA A 109 -16.54 -8.06 4.57
C ALA A 109 -16.02 -8.22 3.14
N ARG A 110 -15.22 -7.26 2.66
CA ARG A 110 -14.57 -7.28 1.35
C ARG A 110 -13.38 -6.33 1.40
N VAL A 111 -12.26 -6.74 0.80
CA VAL A 111 -11.05 -5.93 0.68
C VAL A 111 -10.63 -5.83 -0.78
N ASP A 112 -10.48 -4.61 -1.28
CA ASP A 112 -9.85 -4.30 -2.57
C ASP A 112 -8.45 -3.73 -2.32
N ALA A 113 -7.41 -4.44 -2.74
CA ALA A 113 -6.04 -3.95 -2.79
C ALA A 113 -5.77 -3.32 -4.16
N VAL A 114 -5.55 -2.00 -4.18
CA VAL A 114 -5.46 -1.20 -5.41
C VAL A 114 -4.04 -0.65 -5.56
N ASP A 115 -3.46 -0.86 -6.73
CA ASP A 115 -2.18 -0.25 -7.10
C ASP A 115 -2.14 0.06 -8.61
N ILE A 116 -1.26 0.96 -9.03
CA ILE A 116 -1.00 1.18 -10.45
C ILE A 116 0.05 0.19 -10.99
N ASP A 117 0.87 -0.38 -10.10
CA ASP A 117 1.91 -1.34 -10.47
C ASP A 117 1.36 -2.78 -10.52
N PRO A 118 1.41 -3.46 -11.68
CA PRO A 118 1.01 -4.86 -11.77
C PRO A 118 1.83 -5.79 -10.86
N PHE A 119 3.10 -5.49 -10.60
CA PHE A 119 3.92 -6.27 -9.66
C PHE A 119 3.47 -6.09 -8.21
N ALA A 120 3.03 -4.90 -7.82
CA ALA A 120 2.45 -4.65 -6.50
C ALA A 120 1.19 -5.51 -6.31
N THR A 121 0.26 -5.48 -7.26
CA THR A 121 -0.96 -6.32 -7.16
C THR A 121 -0.65 -7.82 -7.20
N ALA A 122 0.37 -8.26 -7.93
CA ALA A 122 0.85 -9.65 -7.90
C ALA A 122 1.44 -10.03 -6.53
N ALA A 123 2.26 -9.15 -5.94
CA ALA A 123 2.80 -9.34 -4.60
C ALA A 123 1.70 -9.40 -3.54
N ALA A 124 0.70 -8.50 -3.61
CA ALA A 124 -0.46 -8.51 -2.73
C ALA A 124 -1.23 -9.85 -2.80
N ARG A 125 -1.44 -10.42 -3.99
CA ARG A 125 -2.06 -11.76 -4.13
C ARG A 125 -1.24 -12.87 -3.51
N LEU A 126 0.06 -12.91 -3.77
CA LEU A 126 0.97 -13.90 -3.16
C LEU A 126 0.94 -13.81 -1.64
N ASN A 127 1.05 -12.59 -1.13
CA ASN A 127 1.03 -12.29 0.30
C ASN A 127 -0.32 -12.66 0.94
N ALA A 128 -1.44 -12.36 0.28
CA ALA A 128 -2.75 -12.76 0.77
C ALA A 128 -2.88 -14.28 0.90
N ARG A 129 -2.42 -15.04 -0.12
CA ARG A 129 -2.45 -16.51 -0.09
C ARG A 129 -1.67 -17.11 1.06
N ILE A 130 -0.46 -16.63 1.36
CA ILE A 130 0.35 -17.17 2.46
C ILE A 130 -0.20 -16.85 3.85
N ASN A 131 -1.05 -15.82 3.97
CA ASN A 131 -1.73 -15.46 5.22
C ASN A 131 -3.16 -16.03 5.32
N GLY A 132 -3.65 -16.73 4.28
CA GLY A 132 -5.05 -17.17 4.21
C GLY A 132 -6.05 -16.01 4.19
N ALA A 133 -5.64 -14.84 3.70
CA ALA A 133 -6.49 -13.66 3.58
C ALA A 133 -7.18 -13.62 2.21
N GLU A 134 -8.48 -13.34 2.20
CA GLU A 134 -9.25 -13.13 0.97
C GLU A 134 -9.25 -11.63 0.60
N ILE A 135 -8.53 -11.29 -0.46
CA ILE A 135 -8.52 -9.93 -1.03
C ILE A 135 -8.78 -10.00 -2.54
N ALA A 136 -9.46 -8.99 -3.08
CA ALA A 136 -9.45 -8.71 -4.51
C ALA A 136 -8.33 -7.72 -4.82
N THR A 137 -7.77 -7.78 -6.04
CA THR A 137 -6.77 -6.80 -6.48
C THR A 137 -7.23 -6.07 -7.71
N LEU A 138 -6.95 -4.77 -7.79
CA LEU A 138 -7.25 -3.92 -8.93
C LEU A 138 -6.00 -3.16 -9.37
N THR A 139 -5.63 -3.26 -10.64
CA THR A 139 -4.46 -2.57 -11.21
C THR A 139 -4.90 -1.32 -11.97
N GLU A 140 -5.23 -0.24 -11.27
CA GLU A 140 -5.84 0.96 -11.85
C GLU A 140 -5.42 2.24 -11.11
N ASP A 141 -5.32 3.37 -11.83
CA ASP A 141 -5.21 4.70 -11.22
C ASP A 141 -6.60 5.24 -10.86
N LEU A 142 -6.97 5.16 -9.59
CA LEU A 142 -8.25 5.66 -9.09
C LEU A 142 -8.23 7.12 -8.64
N VAL A 143 -7.09 7.80 -8.68
CA VAL A 143 -6.98 9.14 -8.09
C VAL A 143 -7.86 10.12 -8.85
N GLY A 144 -8.73 10.82 -8.13
CA GLY A 144 -9.68 11.77 -8.72
C GLY A 144 -10.94 11.12 -9.29
N GLN A 145 -11.06 9.79 -9.23
CA GLN A 145 -12.28 9.08 -9.58
C GLN A 145 -13.18 8.94 -8.34
N LEU A 146 -14.49 9.08 -8.52
CA LEU A 146 -15.46 8.71 -7.49
C LEU A 146 -15.65 7.20 -7.53
N PRO A 147 -15.61 6.48 -6.39
CA PRO A 147 -15.71 5.04 -6.40
C PRO A 147 -17.07 4.60 -7.00
N PRO A 148 -17.07 3.52 -7.82
CA PRO A 148 -18.29 3.01 -8.45
C PRO A 148 -19.36 2.59 -7.42
N PRO A 149 -20.61 2.32 -7.84
CA PRO A 149 -21.65 1.80 -6.94
C PRO A 149 -21.16 0.54 -6.20
N GLY A 150 -21.34 0.49 -4.87
CA GLY A 150 -20.69 -0.51 -4.00
C GLY A 150 -19.47 0.01 -3.21
N ARG A 151 -19.28 1.34 -3.21
CA ARG A 151 -18.24 2.14 -2.53
C ARG A 151 -17.59 1.52 -1.28
N PRO A 152 -16.27 1.69 -1.12
CA PRO A 152 -15.61 1.37 0.14
C PRO A 152 -16.18 2.24 1.26
N GLU A 153 -16.36 1.64 2.42
CA GLU A 153 -16.73 2.35 3.65
C GLU A 153 -15.48 2.79 4.42
N VAL A 154 -14.35 2.12 4.15
CA VAL A 154 -13.03 2.46 4.67
C VAL A 154 -12.02 2.52 3.53
N VAL A 155 -11.22 3.57 3.49
CA VAL A 155 -10.03 3.66 2.63
C VAL A 155 -8.80 3.74 3.52
N MET A 156 -7.80 2.92 3.24
CA MET A 156 -6.51 2.91 3.89
C MET A 156 -5.43 3.32 2.89
N ALA A 157 -4.44 4.08 3.35
CA ALA A 157 -3.27 4.43 2.56
C ALA A 157 -2.04 4.55 3.48
N GLY A 158 -0.88 4.10 3.02
CA GLY A 158 0.39 4.23 3.74
C GLY A 158 1.45 4.86 2.85
N ASP A 159 2.25 5.78 3.38
CA ASP A 159 3.45 6.32 2.72
C ASP A 159 3.24 7.02 1.37
N VAL A 160 2.02 7.44 1.03
CA VAL A 160 1.70 8.06 -0.28
C VAL A 160 2.16 9.53 -0.42
N CYS A 161 2.77 10.12 0.61
CA CYS A 161 3.14 11.54 0.68
C CYS A 161 4.63 11.82 0.39
N TYR A 162 5.22 11.15 -0.61
CA TYR A 162 6.66 11.25 -0.92
C TYR A 162 7.03 12.20 -2.07
N GLU A 163 6.13 12.45 -3.02
CA GLU A 163 6.34 13.38 -4.12
C GLU A 163 5.27 14.48 -4.08
N LYS A 164 5.66 15.76 -4.13
CA LYS A 164 4.74 16.87 -3.83
C LYS A 164 3.48 16.91 -4.72
N PRO A 165 3.57 16.89 -6.06
CA PRO A 165 2.37 17.02 -6.90
C PRO A 165 1.40 15.84 -6.72
N MET A 166 1.96 14.64 -6.55
CA MET A 166 1.19 13.43 -6.26
C MET A 166 0.54 13.50 -4.88
N ALA A 167 1.29 13.88 -3.84
CA ALA A 167 0.79 13.98 -2.47
C ALA A 167 -0.38 14.97 -2.36
N GLU A 168 -0.28 16.14 -3.01
CA GLU A 168 -1.36 17.14 -3.04
C GLU A 168 -2.62 16.59 -3.73
N ARG A 169 -2.46 15.95 -4.89
CA ARG A 169 -3.57 15.35 -5.66
C ARG A 169 -4.24 14.20 -4.89
N VAL A 170 -3.45 13.30 -4.32
CA VAL A 170 -3.93 12.16 -3.52
C VAL A 170 -4.64 12.66 -2.27
N PHE A 171 -4.04 13.60 -1.53
CA PHE A 171 -4.66 14.10 -0.31
C PHE A 171 -5.99 14.81 -0.58
N ALA A 172 -6.07 15.62 -1.64
CA ALA A 172 -7.34 16.25 -2.05
C ALA A 172 -8.43 15.20 -2.35
N TRP A 173 -8.08 14.12 -3.04
CA TRP A 173 -8.99 13.01 -3.32
C TRP A 173 -9.42 12.26 -2.03
N LEU A 174 -8.48 11.96 -1.14
CA LEU A 174 -8.77 11.34 0.17
C LEU A 174 -9.74 12.18 1.00
N ARG A 175 -9.59 13.51 0.99
CA ARG A 175 -10.54 14.42 1.67
C ARG A 175 -11.93 14.42 1.03
N ALA A 176 -12.01 14.33 -0.30
CA ALA A 176 -13.28 14.24 -1.00
C ALA A 176 -14.03 12.95 -0.61
N LEU A 177 -13.31 11.82 -0.54
CA LEU A 177 -13.85 10.55 -0.04
C LEU A 177 -14.34 10.66 1.41
N ALA A 178 -13.56 11.33 2.27
CA ALA A 178 -13.99 11.60 3.64
C ALA A 178 -15.27 12.44 3.71
N GLY A 179 -15.43 13.43 2.81
CA GLY A 179 -16.65 14.23 2.67
C GLY A 179 -17.88 13.42 2.25
N ASP A 180 -17.67 12.33 1.51
CA ASP A 180 -18.72 11.36 1.13
C ASP A 180 -19.04 10.33 2.25
N GLY A 181 -18.50 10.52 3.46
CA GLY A 181 -18.76 9.66 4.62
C GLY A 181 -17.86 8.42 4.71
N VAL A 182 -16.83 8.31 3.86
CA VAL A 182 -15.84 7.22 3.94
C VAL A 182 -14.92 7.46 5.13
N LEU A 183 -14.63 6.42 5.93
CA LEU A 183 -13.55 6.49 6.91
C LEU A 183 -12.22 6.37 6.18
N VAL A 184 -11.40 7.41 6.21
CA VAL A 184 -10.10 7.40 5.54
C VAL A 184 -8.97 7.38 6.57
N LEU A 185 -8.14 6.33 6.51
CA LEU A 185 -6.98 6.11 7.37
C LEU A 185 -5.70 6.34 6.54
N LEU A 186 -4.80 7.20 7.02
CA LEU A 186 -3.54 7.54 6.37
C LEU A 186 -2.38 7.34 7.34
N GLY A 187 -1.48 6.40 7.05
CA GLY A 187 -0.23 6.20 7.80
C GLY A 187 0.93 6.94 7.14
N ASP A 188 1.65 7.77 7.90
CA ASP A 188 2.82 8.48 7.38
C ASP A 188 3.92 8.68 8.45
N PRO A 189 5.20 8.38 8.13
CA PRO A 189 6.35 8.53 9.04
C PRO A 189 6.92 9.96 9.11
N ALA A 190 6.05 10.97 8.99
CA ALA A 190 6.38 12.39 8.87
C ALA A 190 7.25 12.72 7.63
N ARG A 191 6.85 12.22 6.46
CA ARG A 191 7.45 12.59 5.17
C ARG A 191 7.27 14.09 4.89
N ALA A 192 8.10 14.62 4.00
CA ALA A 192 8.17 16.06 3.71
C ALA A 192 6.82 16.68 3.32
N TYR A 193 5.94 15.90 2.68
CA TYR A 193 4.65 16.35 2.18
C TYR A 193 3.46 15.74 2.93
N ALA A 194 3.69 15.21 4.13
CA ALA A 194 2.62 14.73 5.00
C ALA A 194 1.66 15.88 5.37
N PRO A 195 0.34 15.60 5.44
CA PRO A 195 -0.64 16.63 5.74
C PRO A 195 -0.48 17.17 7.16
N ARG A 196 -0.61 18.50 7.31
CA ARG A 196 -0.60 19.18 8.62
C ARG A 196 -2.00 19.53 9.11
N ASP A 197 -2.92 19.75 8.17
CA ASP A 197 -4.28 20.23 8.43
C ASP A 197 -5.34 19.29 7.88
N GLY A 198 -6.52 19.35 8.52
CA GLY A 198 -7.67 18.52 8.22
C GLY A 198 -7.36 17.02 8.21
N VAL A 199 -6.58 16.64 9.20
CA VAL A 199 -6.36 15.28 9.68
C VAL A 199 -6.51 15.28 11.20
N GLU A 200 -6.88 14.15 11.77
CA GLU A 200 -6.95 13.91 13.21
C GLU A 200 -6.07 12.71 13.56
N ALA A 201 -5.15 12.84 14.52
CA ALA A 201 -4.28 11.74 14.90
C ALA A 201 -5.07 10.63 15.61
N LEU A 202 -5.02 9.40 15.11
CA LEU A 202 -5.63 8.24 15.76
C LEU A 202 -4.63 7.45 16.60
N ALA A 203 -3.39 7.33 16.12
CA ALA A 203 -2.32 6.62 16.80
C ALA A 203 -0.95 7.14 16.34
N VAL A 204 0.04 7.00 17.21
CA VAL A 204 1.45 7.22 16.89
C VAL A 204 2.19 5.95 17.27
N ILE A 205 2.85 5.35 16.30
CA ILE A 205 3.48 4.03 16.42
C ILE A 205 4.93 4.16 15.99
N ASP A 206 5.82 3.60 16.81
CA ASP A 206 7.22 3.46 16.50
C ASP A 206 7.41 2.21 15.65
N VAL A 207 7.74 2.40 14.37
CA VAL A 207 7.87 1.30 13.41
C VAL A 207 9.34 0.96 13.22
N PRO A 208 9.79 -0.26 13.57
CA PRO A 208 11.15 -0.69 13.25
C PRO A 208 11.34 -0.77 11.74
N THR A 209 12.46 -0.26 11.26
CA THR A 209 12.75 -0.14 9.83
C THR A 209 14.14 -0.68 9.49
N VAL A 210 14.33 -1.05 8.23
CA VAL A 210 15.63 -1.42 7.69
C VAL A 210 16.38 -0.12 7.34
N ILE A 211 17.58 0.06 7.89
CA ILE A 211 18.33 1.32 7.79
C ILE A 211 18.65 1.65 6.34
N GLU A 212 18.98 0.65 5.53
CA GLU A 212 19.35 0.77 4.12
C GLU A 212 18.21 1.28 3.23
N ILE A 213 16.95 1.26 3.72
CA ILE A 213 15.76 1.68 2.97
C ILE A 213 15.20 2.99 3.54
N GLU A 214 15.19 3.12 4.87
CA GLU A 214 14.47 4.17 5.59
C GLU A 214 15.41 5.15 6.31
N ASP A 215 16.74 5.05 6.08
CA ASP A 215 17.84 5.83 6.69
C ASP A 215 17.91 5.78 8.23
N LYS A 216 16.99 5.06 8.86
CA LYS A 216 16.77 5.02 10.31
C LYS A 216 16.41 3.60 10.74
N PRO A 217 16.77 3.18 11.96
CA PRO A 217 16.35 1.89 12.51
C PRO A 217 14.89 1.89 12.97
N GLN A 218 14.30 3.08 13.13
CA GLN A 218 12.92 3.26 13.54
C GLN A 218 12.36 4.55 12.96
N ARG A 219 11.09 4.51 12.54
CA ARG A 219 10.31 5.66 12.09
C ARG A 219 9.11 5.85 13.01
N ARG A 220 9.06 7.01 13.67
CA ARG A 220 7.86 7.45 14.39
C ARG A 220 6.78 7.80 13.37
N THR A 221 5.72 7.01 13.36
CA THR A 221 4.72 7.01 12.31
C THR A 221 3.35 7.33 12.88
N THR A 222 2.66 8.31 12.31
CA THR A 222 1.32 8.66 12.76
C THR A 222 0.30 8.05 11.81
N VAL A 223 -0.73 7.41 12.37
CA VAL A 223 -1.94 7.05 11.64
C VAL A 223 -2.97 8.13 11.87
N TRP A 224 -3.37 8.77 10.78
CA TRP A 224 -4.33 9.86 10.74
C TRP A 224 -5.68 9.37 10.27
N ARG A 225 -6.75 9.93 10.84
CA ARG A 225 -8.05 10.02 10.18
C ARG A 225 -8.04 11.26 9.28
N VAL A 226 -8.31 11.10 7.98
CA VAL A 226 -8.48 12.26 7.09
C VAL A 226 -9.87 12.87 7.31
N LEU A 227 -9.92 14.19 7.45
CA LEU A 227 -11.17 14.93 7.66
C LEU A 227 -11.70 15.47 6.32
N PRO A 228 -13.03 15.60 6.17
CA PRO A 228 -13.65 16.24 5.01
C PRO A 228 -13.03 17.61 4.73
N ALA A 229 -12.96 18.03 3.47
CA ALA A 229 -12.78 19.45 3.19
C ALA A 229 -13.94 20.22 3.84
N ASN A 230 -13.66 21.27 4.62
CA ASN A 230 -14.72 22.16 5.09
C ASN A 230 -15.47 22.65 3.85
N MET A 231 -16.79 22.46 3.80
CA MET A 231 -17.59 23.13 2.78
C MET A 231 -17.43 24.63 3.02
N ALA A 232 -16.78 25.32 2.07
CA ALA A 232 -16.76 26.77 2.02
C ALA A 232 -18.15 27.31 1.68
#